data_AF-D4ZGE1-F1
#
_entry.id   AF-D4ZGE1-F1
#
_cell.length_a   1.000
_cell.length_b   1.000
_cell.length_c   1.000
_cell.angle_alpha   90.00
_cell.angle_beta   90.00
_cell.angle_gamma   90.00
#
_symmetry.space_group_name_H-M   'P 1'
#
loop_
_entity.id
_entity.type
_entity.pdbx_description
1 polymer ?
#
loop_
_entity_poly.entity_id
_entity_poly.type
_entity_poly.pdbx_seq_one_letter_code
_entity_poly.pdbx_strand_id
1 'polypeptide(L)' 'MLSSPKVQYPPLPLIQTWIWMMTQSSDADIQQKGQNNLIASFGSLAKANEYLLNHNLG' A
#
# COMPACT_ATOMS: atom_id res chain seq x y z
N MET A 1 19.83 -9.52 -22.08
CA MET A 1 19.00 -9.98 -20.96
C MET A 1 18.63 -8.75 -20.13
N LEU A 2 17.52 -8.09 -20.44
CA LEU A 2 17.03 -6.96 -19.66
C LEU A 2 16.36 -7.54 -18.42
N SER A 3 17.06 -7.53 -17.29
CA SER A 3 16.47 -7.89 -15.99
C SER A 3 15.37 -6.87 -15.70
N SER A 4 14.10 -7.27 -15.80
CA SER A 4 12.98 -6.45 -15.35
C SER A 4 13.28 -5.93 -13.94
N PRO A 5 13.06 -4.65 -13.63
CA PRO A 5 13.22 -4.17 -12.26
C PRO A 5 12.30 -5.01 -11.37
N LYS A 6 12.89 -5.75 -10.42
CA LYS A 6 12.11 -6.41 -9.38
C LYS A 6 11.38 -5.30 -8.63
N VAL A 7 10.06 -5.26 -8.77
CA VAL A 7 9.22 -4.34 -8.00
C VAL A 7 9.49 -4.62 -6.53
N GLN A 8 10.09 -3.65 -5.84
CA GLN A 8 10.38 -3.76 -4.43
C GLN A 8 9.23 -3.12 -3.65
N TYR A 9 8.45 -3.97 -2.99
CA TYR A 9 7.34 -3.51 -2.16
C TYR A 9 7.84 -3.06 -0.78
N PRO A 10 7.14 -2.11 -0.14
CA PRO A 10 7.42 -1.74 1.24
C PRO A 10 7.21 -2.93 2.21
N PRO A 11 7.81 -2.89 3.42
CA PRO A 11 7.55 -3.91 4.43
C PRO A 11 6.08 -3.98 4.84
N LEU A 12 5.57 -5.18 5.13
CA LEU A 12 4.18 -5.41 5.52
C LEU A 12 3.68 -4.51 6.68
N PRO A 13 4.44 -4.28 7.76
CA PRO A 13 3.98 -3.39 8.83
C PRO A 13 3.73 -1.95 8.37
N LEU A 14 4.52 -1.47 7.40
CA LEU A 14 4.37 -0.13 6.85
C LEU A 14 3.11 -0.04 5.98
N ILE A 15 2.84 -1.07 5.18
CA ILE A 15 1.62 -1.18 4.39
C ILE A 15 0.39 -1.22 5.32
N GLN A 16 0.42 -2.02 6.39
CA GLN A 16 -0.64 -2.08 7.41
C GLN A 16 -0.87 -0.72 8.07
N THR A 17 0.20 0.02 8.36
CA THR A 17 0.10 1.37 8.92
C THR A 17 -0.65 2.30 7.97
N TRP A 18 -0.38 2.24 6.66
CA TRP A 18 -1.09 3.07 5.68
C TRP A 18 -2.56 2.68 5.51
N ILE A 19 -2.89 1.39 5.61
CA ILE A 19 -4.28 0.91 5.63
C ILE A 19 -5.00 1.44 6.90
N TRP A 20 -4.34 1.34 8.06
CA TRP A 20 -4.86 1.90 9.30
C TRP A 20 -5.10 3.41 9.17
N MET A 21 -4.14 4.16 8.59
CA MET A 21 -4.29 5.59 8.35
C MET A 21 -5.53 5.89 7.51
N MET A 22 -5.82 5.11 6.47
CA MET A 22 -7.00 5.32 5.62
C MET A 22 -8.33 4.94 6.30
N THR A 23 -8.34 3.88 7.11
CA THR A 23 -9.59 3.24 7.55
C THR A 23 -9.94 3.52 9.01
N GLN A 24 -8.97 3.87 9.84
CA GLN A 24 -9.13 4.01 11.29
C GLN A 24 -8.81 5.42 11.81
N SER A 25 -8.06 6.23 11.07
CA SER A 25 -7.81 7.63 11.45
C SER A 25 -9.09 8.47 11.32
N SER A 26 -9.32 9.40 12.25
CA SER A 26 -10.34 10.46 12.12
C SER A 26 -9.82 11.74 11.46
N ASP A 27 -8.51 11.82 11.22
CA ASP A 27 -7.85 12.97 10.59
C ASP A 27 -7.78 12.76 9.07
N ALA A 28 -8.35 13.71 8.31
CA ALA A 28 -8.44 13.67 6.86
C ALA A 28 -7.07 13.73 6.16
N ASP A 29 -6.12 14.49 6.71
CA ASP A 29 -4.77 14.59 6.15
C ASP A 29 -4.01 13.27 6.35
N ILE A 30 -4.22 12.61 7.50
CA ILE A 30 -3.67 11.28 7.76
C ILE A 30 -4.28 10.24 6.81
N GLN A 31 -5.60 10.26 6.59
CA GLN A 31 -6.27 9.37 5.63
C GLN A 31 -5.70 9.54 4.22
N GLN A 32 -5.62 10.79 3.74
CA GLN A 32 -5.08 11.11 2.42
C GLN A 32 -3.62 10.69 2.29
N LYS A 33 -2.81 10.85 3.34
CA LYS A 33 -1.42 10.40 3.35
C LYS A 33 -1.30 8.88 3.24
N GLY A 34 -2.14 8.12 3.93
CA GLY A 34 -2.20 6.65 3.81
C GLY A 34 -2.51 6.22 2.38
N GLN A 35 -3.52 6.85 1.76
CA GLN A 35 -3.90 6.60 0.37
C GLN A 35 -2.76 6.91 -0.61
N ASN A 36 -2.13 8.08 -0.47
CA ASN A 36 -1.04 8.51 -1.33
C ASN A 36 0.15 7.55 -1.26
N ASN A 37 0.49 7.06 -0.07
CA ASN A 37 1.59 6.11 0.10
C ASN A 37 1.32 4.78 -0.62
N LEU A 38 0.08 4.27 -0.54
CA LEU A 38 -0.33 3.06 -1.25
C LEU A 38 -0.30 3.26 -2.77
N ILE A 39 -0.81 4.39 -3.26
CA ILE A 39 -0.77 4.71 -4.70
C ILE A 39 0.68 4.86 -5.19
N ALA A 40 1.53 5.56 -4.44
CA ALA A 40 2.94 5.74 -4.81
C ALA A 40 3.71 4.41 -4.86
N SER A 41 3.40 3.48 -3.96
CA SER A 41 4.12 2.20 -3.85
C SER A 41 3.60 1.13 -4.80
N PHE A 42 2.29 1.10 -5.07
CA PHE A 42 1.64 0.03 -5.84
C PHE A 42 1.10 0.50 -7.21
N GLY A 43 1.10 1.81 -7.47
CA GLY A 43 0.55 2.45 -8.65
C GLY A 43 -0.97 2.65 -8.60
N SER A 44 -1.71 1.85 -7.83
CA SER A 44 -3.14 2.03 -7.55
C SER A 44 -3.55 1.29 -6.28
N LEU A 45 -4.70 1.66 -5.71
CA LEU A 45 -5.29 0.92 -4.58
C LEU A 45 -5.70 -0.51 -4.98
N ALA A 46 -6.14 -0.72 -6.23
CA ALA A 46 -6.48 -2.06 -6.72
C ALA A 46 -5.25 -2.99 -6.72
N LYS A 47 -4.08 -2.49 -7.15
CA LYS A 47 -2.82 -3.25 -7.11
C LYS A 47 -2.32 -3.47 -5.69
N ALA A 48 -2.53 -2.51 -4.79
CA ALA A 48 -2.25 -2.71 -3.37
C ALA A 48 -3.13 -3.83 -2.79
N ASN A 49 -4.41 -3.87 -3.14
CA ASN A 49 -5.32 -4.93 -2.71
C ASN A 49 -4.94 -6.31 -3.29
N GLU A 50 -4.59 -6.40 -4.57
CA GLU A 50 -4.05 -7.63 -5.19
C GLU A 50 -2.81 -8.14 -4.43
N TYR A 51 -1.89 -7.23 -4.08
CA TYR A 51 -0.72 -7.59 -3.28
C TYR A 51 -1.12 -8.18 -1.92
N LEU A 52 -2.06 -7.55 -1.20
CA LEU A 52 -2.52 -8.01 0.12
C LEU A 52 -3.21 -9.36 0.06
N LEU A 53 -4.08 -9.58 -0.95
CA LEU A 53 -4.74 -10.87 -1.16
C LEU A 53 -3.72 -11.99 -1.41
N ASN A 54 -2.69 -11.73 -2.21
CA ASN A 54 -1.62 -12.68 -2.47
C ASN A 54 -0.75 -13.00 -1.23
N HIS A 55 -0.79 -12.15 -0.20
CA HIS A 55 -0.07 -12.34 1.07
C HIS A 55 -0.98 -12.82 2.21
N ASN A 56 -2.25 -13.17 1.93
CA ASN A 56 -3.27 -13.52 2.93
C ASN A 56 -3.52 -12.42 3.99
N LEU A 57 -3.52 -11.15 3.56
CA LEU A 57 -3.73 -9.97 4.40
C LEU A 57 -4.96 -9.15 4.02
N GLY A 58 -5.79 -9.67 3.10
CA GLY A 58 -7.01 -9.01 2.60
C GLY A 58 -8.28 -9.47 3.29
#